data_AF-A0AAN6M244-F1
#
_entry.id   AF-A0AAN6M244-F1
#
_cell.length_a   1.000
_cell.length_b   1.000
_cell.length_c   1.000
_cell.angle_alpha   90.00
_cell.angle_beta   90.00
_cell.angle_gamma   90.00
#
_symmetry.space_group_name_H-M   'P 1'
#
loop_
_entity.id
_entity.type
_entity.pdbx_description
1 polymer ?
#
loop_
_entity_poly.entity_id
_entity_poly.type
_entity_poly.pdbx_seq_one_letter_code
_entity_poly.pdbx_strand_id
1 'polypeptide(L)'
;MKSFVYALIVAVAFVHMTMANFDIYRMQGHQDGNQGSNTQQPDGWQVYSEHHKDCHEVNAWQWWWPRFDVSGSRLGVVCQTAKHKKGCNIGEWPWPDIKRLEMHFCKDPYYHFTIYKDKGRQEGETWYWTLYDTRNHKKGECFAYGGLGYDCWYNGVFGWLGKRHIWGSRKFRCITDYRPEDFLKCHKMPEKVGGVSESDFWVNGTGVVYTF
;
A
#
# COMPACT_ATOMS: atom_id res chain seq x y z
N MET A 1 -39.82 25.10 19.50
CA MET A 1 -39.71 24.42 18.19
C MET A 1 -38.65 25.00 17.27
N LYS A 2 -38.50 26.34 17.11
CA LYS A 2 -37.51 26.92 16.19
C LYS A 2 -36.04 26.62 16.56
N SER A 3 -35.67 26.58 17.84
CA SER A 3 -34.30 26.28 18.27
C SER A 3 -33.84 24.84 18.01
N PHE A 4 -34.76 23.88 17.90
CA PHE A 4 -34.42 22.48 17.59
C PHE A 4 -34.01 22.31 16.12
N VAL A 5 -34.59 23.11 15.22
CA VAL A 5 -34.29 23.07 13.78
C VAL A 5 -32.87 23.59 13.50
N TYR A 6 -32.43 24.64 14.21
CA TYR A 6 -31.07 25.18 14.06
C TYR A 6 -29.98 24.22 14.56
N ALA A 7 -30.23 23.52 15.68
CA ALA A 7 -29.29 22.52 16.20
C ALA A 7 -29.08 21.34 15.23
N LEU A 8 -30.14 20.93 14.51
CA LEU A 8 -30.09 19.84 13.55
C LEU A 8 -29.33 20.23 12.26
N ILE A 9 -29.51 21.47 11.78
CA ILE A 9 -28.80 21.98 10.58
C ILE A 9 -27.29 22.09 10.83
N VAL A 10 -26.87 22.51 12.03
CA VAL A 10 -25.44 22.56 12.40
C VAL A 10 -24.86 21.15 12.55
N ALA A 11 -25.59 20.19 13.14
CA ALA A 11 -25.14 18.81 13.25
C ALA A 11 -24.96 18.11 11.90
N VAL A 12 -25.81 18.41 10.91
CA VAL A 12 -25.69 17.88 9.54
C VAL A 12 -24.51 18.53 8.79
N ALA A 13 -24.22 19.81 9.02
CA ALA A 13 -23.05 20.48 8.44
C ALA A 13 -21.70 19.99 9.02
N PHE A 14 -21.71 19.44 10.24
CA PHE A 14 -20.54 18.84 10.89
C PHE A 14 -20.39 17.33 10.66
N VAL A 15 -21.19 16.72 9.78
CA VAL A 15 -20.82 15.46 9.12
C VAL A 15 -19.70 15.80 8.13
N HIS A 16 -18.55 16.20 8.68
CA HIS A 16 -17.33 16.37 7.94
C HIS A 16 -17.04 15.03 7.31
N MET A 17 -17.02 15.06 5.98
CA MET A 17 -16.46 14.04 5.12
C MET A 17 -15.08 13.67 5.68
N THR A 18 -15.02 12.61 6.49
CA THR A 18 -13.74 12.02 6.88
C THR A 18 -13.20 11.32 5.65
N MET A 19 -12.62 12.10 4.73
CA MET A 19 -11.90 11.53 3.61
C MET A 19 -10.70 10.80 4.20
N ALA A 20 -10.63 9.51 3.91
CA ALA A 20 -9.52 8.66 4.28
C ALA A 20 -8.46 8.77 3.18
N ASN A 21 -7.33 9.34 3.57
CA ASN A 21 -6.18 9.48 2.69
C ASN A 21 -5.21 8.33 2.94
N PHE A 22 -4.74 7.71 1.87
CA PHE A 22 -3.67 6.73 1.95
C PHE A 22 -2.57 7.03 0.94
N ASP A 23 -1.35 6.72 1.34
CA ASP A 23 -0.15 6.88 0.54
C ASP A 23 0.30 5.50 0.05
N ILE A 24 0.62 5.39 -1.24
CA ILE A 24 1.14 4.17 -1.88
C ILE A 24 2.67 4.28 -1.96
N TYR A 25 3.35 3.27 -1.44
CA TYR A 25 4.80 3.17 -1.39
C TYR A 25 5.29 2.02 -2.26
N ARG A 26 6.37 2.24 -2.99
CA ARG A 26 7.21 1.16 -3.52
C ARG A 26 8.24 0.81 -2.46
N MET A 27 8.35 -0.47 -2.11
CA MET A 27 9.29 -0.96 -1.09
C MET A 27 10.29 -1.97 -1.63
N GLN A 28 11.47 -1.99 -1.02
CA GLN A 28 12.51 -3.00 -1.18
C GLN A 28 13.08 -3.36 0.20
N GLY A 29 13.83 -4.45 0.27
CA GLY A 29 14.58 -4.79 1.47
C GLY A 29 15.56 -5.91 1.24
N HIS A 30 16.36 -6.18 2.25
CA HIS A 30 17.25 -7.33 2.31
C HIS A 30 17.21 -7.94 3.71
N GLN A 31 17.45 -9.24 3.79
CA GLN A 31 17.68 -9.94 5.04
C GLN A 31 19.12 -10.42 5.02
N ASP A 32 19.91 -9.97 5.98
CA ASP A 32 21.23 -10.51 6.24
C ASP A 32 21.03 -11.95 6.73
N GLY A 33 21.52 -12.90 5.95
CA GLY A 33 21.69 -14.29 6.36
C GLY A 33 23.17 -14.61 6.24
N ASN A 34 23.69 -15.48 7.11
CA ASN A 34 25.07 -15.97 6.99
C ASN A 34 25.31 -16.47 5.56
N GLN A 35 26.34 -15.89 4.93
CA GLN A 35 26.91 -16.16 3.61
C GLN A 35 26.36 -17.42 2.90
N GLY A 36 25.66 -17.24 1.78
CA GLY A 36 25.65 -18.29 0.74
C GLY A 36 24.42 -18.45 -0.13
N SER A 37 23.23 -17.97 0.24
CA SER A 37 22.04 -18.27 -0.56
C SER A 37 21.05 -17.12 -0.60
N ASN A 38 20.78 -16.60 -1.81
CA ASN A 38 19.55 -15.94 -2.26
C ASN A 38 18.55 -15.59 -1.15
N THR A 39 18.89 -14.68 -0.23
CA THR A 39 17.94 -14.25 0.79
C THR A 39 16.86 -13.49 0.05
N GLN A 40 15.60 -13.96 0.17
CA GLN A 40 14.46 -13.35 -0.48
C GLN A 40 14.40 -11.87 -0.07
N GLN A 41 14.73 -11.00 -1.02
CA GLN A 41 14.63 -9.56 -0.85
C GLN A 41 13.15 -9.20 -0.89
N PRO A 42 12.55 -8.72 0.20
CA PRO A 42 11.17 -8.27 0.16
C PRO A 42 11.06 -7.14 -0.86
N ASP A 43 10.28 -7.38 -1.90
CA ASP A 43 10.06 -6.45 -3.00
C ASP A 43 8.57 -6.34 -3.24
N GLY A 44 7.99 -5.16 -3.00
CA GLY A 44 6.55 -4.99 -3.14
C GLY A 44 6.05 -3.57 -3.04
N TRP A 45 4.75 -3.49 -2.80
CA TRP A 45 4.00 -2.26 -2.65
C TRP A 45 3.35 -2.23 -1.28
N GLN A 46 3.33 -1.08 -0.63
CA GLN A 46 2.67 -0.89 0.65
C GLN A 46 1.72 0.29 0.59
N VAL A 47 0.70 0.26 1.43
CA VAL A 47 -0.21 1.38 1.63
C VAL A 47 -0.29 1.71 3.10
N TYR A 48 -0.26 3.00 3.37
CA TYR A 48 -0.20 3.56 4.72
C TYR A 48 -1.14 4.76 4.83
N SER A 49 -1.57 5.06 6.05
CA SER A 49 -2.35 6.26 6.33
C SER A 49 -1.49 7.50 6.13
N GLU A 50 -2.15 8.64 5.91
CA GLU A 50 -1.57 9.93 5.50
C GLU A 50 -0.61 10.59 6.50
N HIS A 51 0.49 9.94 6.89
CA HIS A 51 1.58 10.54 7.64
C HIS A 51 2.91 9.85 7.28
N HIS A 52 4.03 10.56 7.47
CA HIS A 52 5.36 9.95 7.36
C HIS A 52 5.45 8.76 8.32
N LYS A 53 6.02 7.65 7.85
CA LYS A 53 6.10 6.41 8.62
C LYS A 53 7.47 6.26 9.23
N ASP A 54 7.49 6.11 10.55
CA ASP A 54 8.66 5.63 11.26
C ASP A 54 8.74 4.09 11.21
N CYS A 55 9.86 3.55 11.70
CA CYS A 55 10.10 2.12 11.64
C CYS A 55 9.25 1.29 12.60
N HIS A 56 8.55 1.91 13.55
CA HIS A 56 7.59 1.23 14.42
C HIS A 56 6.25 1.04 13.71
N GLU A 57 5.89 1.93 12.78
CA GLU A 57 4.67 1.84 11.98
C GLU A 57 4.83 0.99 10.71
N VAL A 58 6.05 0.91 10.17
CA VAL A 58 6.32 0.12 8.96
C VAL A 58 6.28 -1.37 9.31
N ASN A 59 5.33 -2.09 8.72
CA ASN A 59 5.25 -3.54 8.87
C ASN A 59 5.99 -4.22 7.72
N ALA A 60 7.11 -4.83 8.05
CA ALA A 60 7.96 -5.60 7.15
C ALA A 60 7.31 -6.90 6.62
N TRP A 61 6.04 -7.17 6.84
CA TRP A 61 5.37 -8.36 6.28
C TRP A 61 4.08 -8.00 5.54
N GLN A 62 3.79 -6.70 5.47
CA GLN A 62 2.52 -6.20 5.00
C GLN A 62 2.70 -5.48 3.67
N TRP A 63 2.78 -6.24 2.58
CA TRP A 63 2.92 -5.70 1.24
C TRP A 63 2.16 -6.52 0.21
N TRP A 64 1.91 -5.90 -0.94
CA TRP A 64 1.38 -6.54 -2.13
C TRP A 64 2.50 -6.82 -3.11
N TRP A 65 2.54 -8.05 -3.61
CA TRP A 65 3.55 -8.49 -4.56
C TRP A 65 3.42 -7.76 -5.89
N PRO A 66 4.54 -7.42 -6.55
CA PRO A 66 4.54 -7.03 -7.95
C PRO A 66 3.98 -8.18 -8.80
N ARG A 67 3.10 -7.86 -9.75
CA ARG A 67 2.48 -8.83 -10.65
C ARG A 67 2.56 -8.34 -12.09
N PHE A 68 2.46 -9.27 -13.03
CA PHE A 68 2.21 -8.96 -14.45
C PHE A 68 0.72 -8.77 -14.75
N ASP A 69 -0.13 -9.37 -13.91
CA ASP A 69 -1.59 -9.35 -14.03
C ASP A 69 -2.23 -9.51 -12.64
N VAL A 70 -3.27 -8.72 -12.37
CA VAL A 70 -4.09 -8.76 -11.15
C VAL A 70 -5.58 -8.99 -11.44
N SER A 71 -5.88 -9.49 -12.65
CA SER A 71 -7.24 -9.87 -13.04
C SER A 71 -7.78 -11.06 -12.24
N GLY A 72 -9.11 -11.18 -12.21
CA GLY A 72 -9.81 -12.27 -11.53
C GLY A 72 -9.62 -12.25 -10.02
N SER A 73 -8.97 -13.27 -9.47
CA SER A 73 -8.73 -13.45 -8.03
C SER A 73 -7.31 -13.11 -7.57
N ARG A 74 -6.45 -12.61 -8.46
CA ARG A 74 -5.02 -12.40 -8.18
C ARG A 74 -4.81 -11.09 -7.43
N LEU A 75 -4.34 -11.18 -6.19
CA LEU A 75 -3.95 -10.01 -5.40
C LEU A 75 -2.52 -9.56 -5.75
N GLY A 76 -2.29 -8.25 -5.72
CA GLY A 76 -0.99 -7.67 -5.99
C GLY A 76 -1.08 -6.29 -6.63
N VAL A 77 0.04 -5.85 -7.19
CA VAL A 77 0.13 -4.60 -7.95
C VAL A 77 0.88 -4.83 -9.25
N VAL A 78 0.25 -4.50 -10.38
CA VAL A 78 0.91 -4.36 -11.67
C VAL A 78 1.43 -2.94 -11.78
N CYS A 79 2.71 -2.79 -12.07
CA CYS A 79 3.29 -1.50 -12.41
C CYS A 79 4.03 -1.63 -13.74
N GLN A 80 3.58 -0.87 -14.73
CA GLN A 80 4.11 -0.88 -16.08
C GLN A 80 4.62 0.52 -16.43
N THR A 81 5.85 0.61 -16.92
CA THR A 81 6.48 1.86 -17.36
C THR A 81 6.51 1.98 -18.87
N ALA A 82 6.81 3.19 -19.36
CA ALA A 82 7.21 3.36 -20.75
C ALA A 82 8.56 2.67 -21.05
N LYS A 83 8.80 2.36 -22.32
CA LYS A 83 10.03 1.68 -22.76
C LYS A 83 11.25 2.49 -22.28
N HIS A 84 12.23 1.81 -21.68
CA HIS A 84 13.44 2.43 -21.11
C HIS A 84 13.21 3.37 -19.91
N LYS A 85 12.03 3.34 -19.29
CA LYS A 85 11.72 4.13 -18.10
C LYS A 85 11.63 3.26 -16.85
N LYS A 86 11.91 3.89 -15.70
CA LYS A 86 12.03 3.21 -14.39
C LYS A 86 11.04 3.70 -13.34
N GLY A 87 9.94 4.38 -13.71
CA GLY A 87 8.98 4.97 -12.76
C GLY A 87 8.39 4.02 -11.70
N CYS A 88 8.44 2.70 -11.90
CA CYS A 88 8.04 1.70 -10.89
C CYS A 88 9.12 1.37 -9.85
N ASN A 89 10.35 1.85 -10.04
CA ASN A 89 11.47 1.58 -9.14
C ASN A 89 11.38 2.48 -7.91
N ILE A 90 11.95 2.00 -6.80
CA ILE A 90 11.87 2.70 -5.52
C ILE A 90 12.49 4.10 -5.55
N GLY A 91 13.62 4.31 -6.24
CA GLY A 91 14.29 5.62 -6.28
C GLY A 91 13.72 6.62 -7.29
N GLU A 92 12.76 6.21 -8.11
CA GLU A 92 12.34 7.00 -9.28
C GLU A 92 11.05 7.77 -9.03
N TRP A 93 10.93 8.98 -9.59
CA TRP A 93 9.65 9.69 -9.55
C TRP A 93 8.62 8.89 -10.36
N PRO A 94 7.41 8.61 -9.82
CA PRO A 94 6.44 7.74 -10.47
C PRO A 94 5.93 8.30 -11.80
N TRP A 95 5.89 9.61 -11.91
CA TRP A 95 5.39 10.32 -13.09
C TRP A 95 6.54 11.04 -13.80
N PRO A 96 6.52 11.28 -15.13
CA PRO A 96 5.56 10.83 -16.15
C PRO A 96 5.81 9.41 -16.68
N ASP A 97 6.58 8.61 -15.97
CA ASP A 97 7.19 7.39 -16.51
C ASP A 97 6.35 6.12 -16.35
N ILE A 98 5.38 6.10 -15.43
CA ILE A 98 4.38 5.02 -15.30
C ILE A 98 3.33 5.14 -16.41
N LYS A 99 3.06 4.02 -17.09
CA LYS A 99 1.96 3.85 -18.06
C LYS A 99 0.70 3.32 -17.38
N ARG A 100 0.85 2.35 -16.49
CA ARG A 100 -0.24 1.68 -15.77
C ARG A 100 0.23 1.31 -14.37
N LEU A 101 -0.58 1.63 -13.37
CA LEU A 101 -0.53 1.04 -12.04
C LEU A 101 -1.90 0.42 -11.75
N GLU A 102 -1.97 -0.90 -11.66
CA GLU A 102 -3.20 -1.65 -11.41
C GLU A 102 -3.04 -2.37 -10.08
N MET A 103 -3.95 -2.14 -9.14
CA MET A 103 -3.83 -2.57 -7.76
C MET A 103 -5.05 -3.40 -7.42
N HIS A 104 -4.84 -4.61 -6.94
CA HIS A 104 -5.91 -5.47 -6.44
C HIS A 104 -5.55 -5.91 -5.04
N PHE A 105 -6.16 -5.24 -4.05
CA PHE A 105 -5.84 -5.41 -2.65
C PHE A 105 -6.72 -6.46 -1.97
N CYS A 106 -7.97 -6.57 -2.42
CA CYS A 106 -8.96 -7.45 -1.79
C CYS A 106 -10.02 -7.93 -2.78
N LYS A 107 -10.48 -9.16 -2.56
CA LYS A 107 -11.59 -9.75 -3.31
C LYS A 107 -12.95 -9.49 -2.64
N ASP A 108 -12.99 -9.46 -1.31
CA ASP A 108 -14.22 -9.28 -0.53
C ASP A 108 -13.93 -8.50 0.76
N PRO A 109 -14.33 -7.21 0.86
CA PRO A 109 -14.93 -6.41 -0.21
C PRO A 109 -13.98 -6.17 -1.40
N TYR A 110 -14.52 -5.98 -2.59
CA TYR A 110 -13.71 -5.90 -3.81
C TYR A 110 -12.97 -4.55 -3.93
N TYR A 111 -11.67 -4.56 -3.65
CA TYR A 111 -10.78 -3.40 -3.74
C TYR A 111 -9.79 -3.56 -4.89
N HIS A 112 -10.20 -3.10 -6.05
CA HIS A 112 -9.39 -3.05 -7.27
C HIS A 112 -9.42 -1.65 -7.84
N PHE A 113 -8.25 -1.14 -8.19
CA PHE A 113 -8.06 0.25 -8.60
C PHE A 113 -7.03 0.34 -9.71
N THR A 114 -7.21 1.27 -10.64
CA THR A 114 -6.26 1.44 -11.74
C THR A 114 -5.96 2.90 -12.02
N ILE A 115 -4.68 3.19 -12.19
CA ILE A 115 -4.12 4.46 -12.65
C ILE A 115 -3.54 4.21 -14.05
N TYR A 116 -4.13 4.83 -15.07
CA TYR A 116 -3.62 4.80 -16.44
C TYR A 116 -3.10 6.18 -16.83
N LYS A 117 -1.95 6.21 -17.50
CA LYS A 117 -1.31 7.47 -17.91
C LYS A 117 -2.22 8.35 -18.77
N ASP A 118 -2.93 7.75 -19.71
CA ASP A 118 -3.83 8.42 -20.66
C ASP A 118 -5.21 8.78 -20.06
N LYS A 119 -5.48 8.37 -18.82
CA LYS A 119 -6.73 8.68 -18.10
C LYS A 119 -6.52 9.71 -16.99
N GLY A 120 -5.29 10.18 -16.80
CA GLY A 120 -4.98 11.24 -15.86
C GLY A 120 -5.33 12.61 -16.42
N ARG A 121 -5.51 13.57 -15.51
CA ARG A 121 -5.54 14.99 -15.84
C ARG A 121 -4.40 15.70 -15.13
N GLN A 122 -3.86 16.73 -15.76
CA GLN A 122 -2.82 17.55 -15.17
C GLN A 122 -3.44 18.81 -14.58
N GLU A 123 -3.11 19.11 -13.33
CA GLU A 123 -3.44 20.39 -12.68
C GLU A 123 -2.13 20.99 -12.13
N GLY A 124 -1.69 22.08 -12.74
CA GLY A 124 -0.37 22.65 -12.49
C GLY A 124 0.76 21.66 -12.82
N GLU A 125 1.63 21.40 -11.86
CA GLU A 125 2.76 20.47 -12.00
C GLU A 125 2.41 19.03 -11.57
N THR A 126 1.18 18.79 -11.09
CA THR A 126 0.75 17.50 -10.55
C THR A 126 -0.24 16.83 -11.47
N TRP A 127 -0.19 15.50 -11.51
CA TRP A 127 -1.14 14.67 -12.24
C TRP A 127 -2.07 13.94 -11.28
N TYR A 128 -3.35 13.89 -11.67
CA TYR A 128 -4.46 13.35 -10.91
C TYR A 128 -5.17 12.25 -11.71
N TRP A 129 -5.63 11.21 -11.01
CA TRP A 129 -6.36 10.08 -11.56
C TRP A 129 -7.55 9.75 -10.70
N THR A 130 -8.74 9.74 -11.32
CA THR A 130 -9.93 9.25 -10.66
C THR A 130 -9.78 7.75 -10.37
N LEU A 131 -10.06 7.35 -9.14
CA LEU A 131 -10.14 5.96 -8.74
C LEU A 131 -11.54 5.42 -9.03
N TYR A 132 -11.63 4.35 -9.79
CA TYR A 132 -12.87 3.63 -10.08
C TYR A 132 -12.83 2.23 -9.50
N ASP A 133 -13.98 1.74 -9.05
CA ASP A 133 -14.18 0.30 -8.80
C ASP A 133 -14.47 -0.45 -10.11
N THR A 134 -14.61 -1.78 -10.06
CA THR A 134 -14.97 -2.60 -11.24
C THR A 134 -16.35 -2.37 -11.80
N ARG A 135 -17.21 -1.64 -11.08
CA ARG A 135 -18.53 -1.21 -11.56
C ARG A 135 -18.50 0.22 -12.10
N ASN A 136 -17.31 0.79 -12.27
CA ASN A 136 -17.09 2.15 -12.77
C ASN A 136 -17.67 3.25 -11.87
N HIS A 137 -17.86 2.98 -10.57
CA HIS A 137 -18.19 4.02 -9.61
C HIS A 137 -16.91 4.71 -9.14
N LYS A 138 -16.95 6.06 -9.09
CA LYS A 138 -15.86 6.84 -8.51
C LYS A 138 -15.74 6.54 -7.01
N LYS A 139 -14.53 6.21 -6.56
CA LYS A 139 -14.17 5.92 -5.16
C LYS A 139 -13.24 6.94 -4.53
N GLY A 140 -12.70 7.84 -5.34
CA GLY A 140 -11.76 8.85 -4.89
C GLY A 140 -10.87 9.30 -6.02
N GLU A 141 -9.68 9.78 -5.66
CA GLU A 141 -8.71 10.31 -6.59
C GLU A 141 -7.30 10.09 -6.06
N CYS A 142 -6.37 9.71 -6.93
CA CYS A 142 -4.94 9.69 -6.60
C CYS A 142 -4.18 10.75 -7.37
N PHE A 143 -3.06 11.19 -6.83
CA PHE A 143 -2.13 12.05 -7.53
C PHE A 143 -0.68 11.66 -7.25
N ALA A 144 0.20 12.06 -8.17
CA ALA A 144 1.63 11.79 -8.03
C ALA A 144 2.18 12.61 -6.85
N TYR A 145 2.70 11.91 -5.84
CA TYR A 145 3.08 12.54 -4.58
C TYR A 145 4.23 11.80 -3.92
N GLY A 146 5.45 11.97 -4.46
CA GLY A 146 6.64 11.39 -3.85
C GLY A 146 7.26 12.25 -2.74
N GLY A 147 8.57 12.09 -2.54
CA GLY A 147 9.37 12.92 -1.64
C GLY A 147 9.47 12.43 -0.18
N LEU A 148 8.55 11.57 0.27
CA LEU A 148 8.67 10.90 1.57
C LEU A 148 8.99 9.41 1.38
N GLY A 149 9.82 8.88 2.25
CA GLY A 149 10.17 7.46 2.30
C GLY A 149 10.41 7.03 3.74
N TYR A 150 10.75 5.76 3.93
CA TYR A 150 11.24 5.22 5.19
C TYR A 150 12.45 4.34 4.91
N ASP A 151 13.31 4.19 5.90
CA ASP A 151 14.51 3.35 5.85
C ASP A 151 14.68 2.73 7.24
N CYS A 152 14.47 1.43 7.34
CA CYS A 152 14.22 0.75 8.60
C CYS A 152 15.03 -0.52 8.76
N TRP A 153 15.74 -0.59 9.89
CA TRP A 153 16.54 -1.73 10.29
C TRP A 153 15.87 -2.45 11.46
N TYR A 154 15.59 -3.73 11.28
CA TYR A 154 15.03 -4.62 12.29
C TYR A 154 16.07 -5.65 12.68
N ASN A 155 16.23 -5.86 13.98
CA ASN A 155 17.00 -6.98 14.48
C ASN A 155 16.18 -8.27 14.26
N GLY A 156 16.84 -9.37 13.89
CA GLY A 156 16.16 -10.66 13.76
C GLY A 156 15.60 -11.13 15.10
N VAL A 157 14.43 -11.78 15.05
CA VAL A 157 13.68 -12.24 16.23
C VAL A 157 14.41 -13.36 16.99
N PHE A 158 15.19 -14.16 16.28
CA PHE A 158 16.14 -15.09 16.86
C PHE A 158 17.54 -14.62 16.49
N GLY A 159 18.50 -14.55 17.41
CA GLY A 159 19.85 -14.03 17.14
C GLY A 159 20.64 -14.70 15.99
N TRP A 160 20.09 -15.75 15.37
CA TRP A 160 20.59 -16.40 14.15
C TRP A 160 19.86 -15.98 12.86
N LEU A 161 18.66 -15.40 12.94
CA LEU A 161 18.05 -14.65 11.85
C LEU A 161 18.80 -13.31 11.81
N GLY A 162 19.57 -13.05 10.76
CA GLY A 162 20.34 -11.82 10.70
C GLY A 162 19.45 -10.59 10.56
N LYS A 163 20.13 -9.42 10.54
CA LYS A 163 19.47 -8.12 10.48
C LYS A 163 18.62 -8.01 9.21
N ARG A 164 17.50 -7.33 9.32
CA ARG A 164 16.63 -7.05 8.18
C ARG A 164 16.60 -5.56 7.93
N HIS A 165 16.79 -5.18 6.68
CA HIS A 165 16.66 -3.81 6.22
C HIS A 165 15.51 -3.73 5.23
N ILE A 166 14.61 -2.78 5.42
CA ILE A 166 13.58 -2.44 4.44
C ILE A 166 13.57 -0.94 4.24
N TRP A 167 13.33 -0.51 3.01
CA TRP A 167 13.15 0.89 2.70
C TRP A 167 12.02 1.04 1.69
N GLY A 168 11.39 2.21 1.72
CA GLY A 168 10.23 2.52 0.90
C GLY A 168 10.26 3.95 0.42
N SER A 169 9.71 4.18 -0.76
CA SER A 169 9.53 5.52 -1.32
C SER A 169 8.08 5.69 -1.74
N ARG A 170 7.46 6.77 -1.25
CA ARG A 170 6.09 7.14 -1.62
C ARG A 170 6.03 7.45 -3.10
N LYS A 171 4.97 6.99 -3.75
CA LYS A 171 4.69 7.22 -5.16
C LYS A 171 3.41 8.04 -5.34
N PHE A 172 2.34 7.64 -4.69
CA PHE A 172 1.03 8.28 -4.88
C PHE A 172 0.40 8.58 -3.54
N ARG A 173 -0.43 9.63 -3.54
CA ARG A 173 -1.41 9.88 -2.49
C ARG A 173 -2.79 9.72 -3.08
N CYS A 174 -3.66 9.04 -2.36
CA CYS A 174 -5.03 8.77 -2.75
C CYS A 174 -5.99 9.32 -1.70
N ILE A 175 -6.94 10.13 -2.14
CA ILE A 175 -8.02 10.74 -1.35
C ILE A 175 -9.27 9.93 -1.65
N THR A 176 -9.74 9.15 -0.68
CA THR A 176 -10.85 8.20 -0.86
C THR A 176 -11.71 8.12 0.40
N ASP A 177 -12.76 7.30 0.38
CA ASP A 177 -13.49 6.93 1.60
C ASP A 177 -12.89 5.70 2.30
N TYR A 178 -11.89 5.05 1.69
CA TYR A 178 -11.24 3.85 2.19
C TYR A 178 -9.98 4.15 2.96
N ARG A 179 -9.78 3.42 4.06
CA ARG A 179 -8.58 3.48 4.87
C ARG A 179 -7.63 2.34 4.52
N PRO A 180 -6.31 2.49 4.74
CA PRO A 180 -5.37 1.40 4.57
C PRO A 180 -5.80 0.13 5.31
N GLU A 181 -6.36 0.26 6.52
CA GLU A 181 -6.82 -0.87 7.33
C GLU A 181 -7.89 -1.72 6.62
N ASP A 182 -8.71 -1.11 5.75
CA ASP A 182 -9.72 -1.84 4.98
C ASP A 182 -9.05 -2.82 4.01
N PHE A 183 -7.91 -2.46 3.45
CA PHE A 183 -7.13 -3.31 2.55
C PHE A 183 -6.38 -4.43 3.30
N LEU A 184 -5.98 -4.18 4.55
CA LEU A 184 -5.16 -5.10 5.35
C LEU A 184 -5.94 -6.27 5.90
N LYS A 185 -7.17 -6.03 6.36
CA LYS A 185 -8.09 -7.06 6.85
C LYS A 185 -8.28 -8.19 5.83
N CYS A 186 -8.31 -7.83 4.55
CA CYS A 186 -8.47 -8.75 3.45
C CYS A 186 -7.31 -9.72 3.24
N HIS A 187 -6.11 -9.31 3.64
CA HIS A 187 -4.93 -10.09 3.35
C HIS A 187 -4.69 -11.21 4.38
N LYS A 188 -5.59 -11.35 5.39
CA LYS A 188 -5.37 -12.14 6.62
C LYS A 188 -4.00 -11.85 7.25
N MET A 189 -3.46 -10.66 6.99
CA MET A 189 -2.24 -10.20 7.61
C MET A 189 -2.61 -9.77 9.03
N PRO A 190 -1.85 -10.17 10.06
CA PRO A 190 -2.16 -9.81 11.44
C PRO A 190 -2.28 -8.28 11.55
N GLU A 191 -3.45 -7.83 11.98
CA GLU A 191 -3.81 -6.42 12.11
C GLU A 191 -2.99 -5.82 13.27
N LYS A 192 -1.85 -5.19 12.94
CA LYS A 192 -0.88 -4.60 13.87
C LYS A 192 -0.27 -5.60 14.87
N VAL A 193 1.04 -5.85 14.72
CA VAL A 193 1.89 -6.26 15.86
C VAL A 193 2.21 -5.01 16.70
N GLY A 194 1.16 -4.35 17.19
CA GLY A 194 1.26 -3.34 18.25
C GLY A 194 1.07 -4.06 19.58
N GLY A 195 2.11 -4.77 20.04
CA GLY A 195 2.11 -5.40 21.37
C GLY A 195 1.70 -6.88 21.45
N VAL A 196 1.84 -7.68 20.39
CA VAL A 196 1.60 -9.13 20.46
C VAL A 196 2.85 -9.83 20.99
N SER A 197 2.72 -10.53 22.11
CA SER A 197 3.74 -11.45 22.64
C SER A 197 4.01 -12.58 21.64
N GLU A 198 5.27 -13.00 21.58
CA GLU A 198 5.89 -14.08 20.76
C GLU A 198 5.11 -15.37 20.51
N SER A 199 3.98 -15.62 21.17
CA SER A 199 3.24 -16.88 21.11
C SER A 199 2.33 -17.06 19.90
N ASP A 200 2.06 -16.05 19.08
CA ASP A 200 1.07 -16.22 17.98
C ASP A 200 1.70 -16.66 16.64
N PHE A 201 3.02 -16.81 16.60
CA PHE A 201 3.76 -17.46 15.51
C PHE A 201 4.05 -18.93 15.85
N TRP A 202 3.06 -19.69 16.30
CA TRP A 202 3.18 -21.14 16.29
C TRP A 202 3.11 -21.65 14.85
N VAL A 203 4.31 -21.87 14.31
CA VAL A 203 4.58 -22.89 13.30
C VAL A 203 4.07 -24.21 13.88
N ASN A 204 2.86 -24.61 13.52
CA ASN A 204 2.51 -26.02 13.63
C ASN A 204 3.41 -26.77 12.64
N GLY A 205 4.30 -27.59 13.21
CA GLY A 205 5.38 -28.33 12.56
C GLY A 205 4.91 -29.41 11.60
N THR A 206 4.17 -29.03 10.58
CA THR A 206 3.94 -29.84 9.37
C THR A 206 4.14 -28.91 8.18
N GLY A 207 5.18 -29.18 7.40
CA GLY A 207 5.74 -28.28 6.40
C GLY A 207 4.71 -27.65 5.46
N VAL A 208 4.87 -26.36 5.23
CA VAL A 208 4.30 -25.71 4.05
C VAL A 208 5.38 -25.70 2.98
N VAL A 209 5.37 -26.76 2.17
CA VAL A 209 5.94 -26.70 0.83
C VAL A 209 5.01 -25.81 0.02
N TYR A 210 5.45 -24.62 -0.36
CA TYR A 210 4.78 -23.88 -1.43
C TYR A 210 5.16 -24.53 -2.76
N THR A 211 4.42 -25.57 -3.17
CA THR A 211 4.32 -25.90 -4.59
C THR A 211 3.31 -24.96 -5.23
N PHE A 212 3.79 -24.13 -6.18
CA PHE A 212 2.99 -23.55 -7.25
C PHE A 212 3.72 -23.81 -8.56
#